data_AF-A0A964AXI5-F1
#
_entry.id   AF-A0A964AXI5-F1
#
_cell.length_a   1.000
_cell.length_b   1.000
_cell.length_c   1.000
_cell.angle_alpha   90.00
_cell.angle_beta   90.00
_cell.angle_gamma   90.00
#
_symmetry.space_group_name_H-M   'P 1'
#
loop_
_entity.id
_entity.type
_entity.pdbx_description
1 polymer ?
#
loop_
_entity_poly.entity_id
_entity_poly.type
_entity_poly.pdbx_seq_one_letter_code
_entity_poly.pdbx_strand_id
1 'polypeptide(L)'
;MFGLVKQKVGSKQSKYQVYVNTANPGEVIDQITTWPTTSTDSNGNVPVNPYGVCNGANDNACSWLYGWNRSIYTEGIFKSAANSKGLNSDTSAYVWWLDVETMNTWQSGSNQALVRNTAAIEGFGAYYESKGADIGLYSTAVQWKEITGNNISSSSNLNGLPNWRPSGASLANAKTNCSVASLTPGGFISLTQYVVKNLDVNHSCI
;
A
#
# COMPACT_ATOMS: atom_id res chain seq x y z
N MET A 1 1.01 -0.15 -10.77
CA MET A 1 2.10 -1.10 -11.09
C MET A 1 2.22 -2.07 -9.91
N PHE A 2 2.63 -3.32 -10.11
CA PHE A 2 2.90 -4.27 -9.03
C PHE A 2 4.17 -5.05 -9.35
N GLY A 3 4.84 -5.57 -8.33
CA GLY A 3 6.03 -6.41 -8.53
C GLY A 3 6.23 -7.43 -7.44
N LEU A 4 7.10 -8.40 -7.73
CA LEU A 4 7.48 -9.49 -6.83
C LEU A 4 8.82 -9.19 -6.18
N VAL A 5 8.86 -9.29 -4.85
CA VAL A 5 10.08 -9.19 -4.06
C VAL A 5 10.53 -10.60 -3.70
N LYS A 6 11.75 -10.98 -4.12
CA LYS A 6 12.40 -12.23 -3.69
C LYS A 6 13.34 -11.94 -2.53
N GLN A 7 13.21 -12.69 -1.45
CA GLN A 7 14.11 -12.59 -0.30
C GLN A 7 15.26 -13.60 -0.37
N LYS A 8 16.38 -13.29 0.31
CA LYS A 8 17.47 -14.26 0.54
C LYS A 8 16.99 -15.40 1.44
N VAL A 9 17.52 -16.60 1.17
CA VAL A 9 17.23 -17.83 1.93
C VAL A 9 17.64 -17.65 3.40
N GLY A 10 16.76 -18.02 4.35
CA GLY A 10 17.04 -18.01 5.80
C GLY A 10 16.30 -16.98 6.66
N SER A 11 15.42 -16.15 6.09
CA SER A 11 14.52 -15.28 6.86
C SER A 11 13.21 -15.99 7.22
N LYS A 12 12.53 -15.56 8.30
CA LYS A 12 11.16 -16.02 8.65
C LYS A 12 10.06 -15.47 7.73
N GLN A 13 10.43 -14.66 6.75
CA GLN A 13 9.54 -13.99 5.81
C GLN A 13 9.25 -14.87 4.59
N SER A 14 8.05 -14.75 4.02
CA SER A 14 7.65 -15.49 2.81
C SER A 14 8.62 -15.24 1.65
N LYS A 15 8.94 -16.31 0.91
CA LYS A 15 9.92 -16.31 -0.20
C LYS A 15 9.54 -15.32 -1.32
N TYR A 16 8.24 -15.15 -1.53
CA TYR A 16 7.66 -14.21 -2.48
C TYR A 16 6.72 -13.29 -1.73
N GLN A 17 6.88 -12.00 -1.96
CA GLN A 17 6.00 -10.95 -1.44
C GLN A 17 5.65 -10.02 -2.60
N VAL A 18 4.52 -9.34 -2.49
CA VAL A 18 4.02 -8.48 -3.56
C VAL A 18 4.02 -7.05 -3.06
N TYR A 19 4.42 -6.11 -3.91
CA TYR A 19 4.15 -4.70 -3.66
C TYR A 19 3.16 -4.16 -4.67
N VAL A 20 2.34 -3.20 -4.22
CA VAL A 20 1.35 -2.50 -5.03
C VAL A 20 1.56 -1.00 -4.88
N ASN A 21 1.82 -0.31 -5.99
CA ASN A 21 1.86 1.14 -6.00
C ASN A 21 0.48 1.67 -5.62
N THR A 22 0.46 2.52 -4.61
CA THR A 22 -0.75 3.23 -4.16
C THR A 22 -0.74 4.66 -4.68
N ALA A 23 -1.94 5.24 -4.81
CA ALA A 23 -2.13 6.60 -5.31
C ALA A 23 -3.51 7.11 -4.86
N ASN A 24 -3.73 8.42 -5.01
CA ASN A 24 -5.02 9.06 -4.90
C ASN A 24 -5.10 10.26 -5.86
N PRO A 25 -5.54 10.05 -7.10
CA PRO A 25 -5.56 11.08 -8.15
C PRO A 25 -6.76 12.04 -8.07
N GLY A 26 -7.39 12.20 -6.90
CA GLY A 26 -8.61 13.00 -6.75
C GLY A 26 -8.47 14.49 -7.12
N GLU A 27 -7.25 15.04 -7.18
CA GLU A 27 -7.01 16.41 -7.67
C GLU A 27 -7.07 16.53 -9.20
N VAL A 28 -6.99 15.41 -9.90
CA VAL A 28 -6.98 15.33 -11.36
C VAL A 28 -8.05 14.38 -11.88
N ILE A 29 -9.21 14.30 -11.19
CA ILE A 29 -10.33 13.42 -11.57
C ILE A 29 -10.75 13.58 -13.04
N ASP A 30 -10.71 14.80 -13.56
CA ASP A 30 -11.09 15.10 -14.95
C ASP A 30 -10.09 14.55 -15.99
N GLN A 31 -8.93 14.07 -15.55
CA GLN A 31 -7.87 13.49 -16.39
C GLN A 31 -7.86 11.96 -16.36
N ILE A 32 -8.74 11.33 -15.56
CA ILE A 32 -8.73 9.88 -15.36
C ILE A 32 -10.14 9.27 -15.50
N THR A 33 -10.19 8.01 -15.94
CA THR A 33 -11.44 7.24 -16.06
C THR A 33 -11.65 6.25 -14.92
N THR A 34 -10.69 6.16 -14.00
CA THR A 34 -10.67 5.16 -12.92
C THR A 34 -11.23 5.68 -11.61
N TRP A 35 -11.65 6.96 -11.55
CA TRP A 35 -12.28 7.52 -10.37
C TRP A 35 -13.68 6.93 -10.17
N PRO A 36 -14.03 6.45 -8.97
CA PRO A 36 -15.36 5.89 -8.73
C PRO A 36 -16.44 6.97 -8.78
N THR A 37 -17.52 6.70 -9.51
CA THR A 37 -18.68 7.62 -9.62
C THR A 37 -19.89 7.16 -8.80
N THR A 38 -19.84 5.94 -8.28
CA THR A 38 -20.88 5.34 -7.43
C THR A 38 -20.22 4.52 -6.33
N SER A 39 -21.00 4.02 -5.37
CA SER A 39 -20.49 3.15 -4.29
C SER A 39 -20.26 1.70 -4.71
N THR A 40 -20.49 1.36 -5.98
CA THR A 40 -20.26 0.02 -6.52
C THR A 40 -18.80 -0.11 -6.95
N ASP A 41 -18.16 -1.19 -6.51
CA ASP A 41 -16.80 -1.54 -6.90
C ASP A 41 -16.73 -2.04 -8.36
N SER A 42 -15.51 -2.19 -8.87
CA SER A 42 -15.28 -2.61 -10.26
C SER A 42 -15.76 -4.02 -10.60
N ASN A 43 -16.15 -4.83 -9.61
CA ASN A 43 -16.73 -6.16 -9.78
C ASN A 43 -18.27 -6.17 -9.63
N GLY A 44 -18.91 -5.01 -9.40
CA GLY A 44 -20.35 -4.90 -9.23
C GLY A 44 -20.85 -5.08 -7.79
N ASN A 45 -19.96 -5.12 -6.79
CA ASN A 45 -20.34 -5.25 -5.38
C ASN A 45 -20.33 -3.89 -4.68
N VAL A 46 -21.04 -3.76 -3.54
CA VAL A 46 -20.99 -2.55 -2.72
C VAL A 46 -20.19 -2.87 -1.45
N PRO A 47 -18.90 -2.50 -1.36
CA PRO A 47 -18.11 -2.73 -0.16
C PRO A 47 -18.57 -1.84 1.00
N VAL A 48 -18.33 -2.31 2.24
CA VAL A 48 -18.57 -1.50 3.45
C VAL A 48 -17.53 -0.39 3.52
N ASN A 49 -17.94 0.81 3.14
CA ASN A 49 -17.07 1.99 3.14
C ASN A 49 -17.21 2.77 4.45
N PRO A 50 -16.14 2.89 5.28
CA PRO A 50 -16.20 3.57 6.57
C PRO A 50 -16.45 5.09 6.46
N TYR A 51 -16.27 5.65 5.26
CA TYR A 51 -16.47 7.08 4.98
C TYR A 51 -17.84 7.39 4.36
N GLY A 52 -18.71 6.40 4.20
CA GLY A 52 -20.06 6.56 3.68
C GLY A 52 -20.17 6.34 2.17
N VAL A 53 -21.05 7.10 1.52
CA VAL A 53 -21.44 6.87 0.13
C VAL A 53 -20.53 7.64 -0.83
N CYS A 54 -19.92 6.95 -1.79
CA CYS A 54 -19.25 7.59 -2.92
C CYS A 54 -20.26 7.91 -4.03
N ASN A 55 -20.31 9.18 -4.44
CA ASN A 55 -21.15 9.70 -5.52
C ASN A 55 -20.32 10.46 -6.59
N GLY A 56 -19.04 10.14 -6.74
CA GLY A 56 -18.16 10.75 -7.74
C GLY A 56 -17.43 12.02 -7.32
N ALA A 57 -17.69 12.55 -6.12
CA ALA A 57 -16.98 13.72 -5.62
C ALA A 57 -15.52 13.40 -5.24
N ASN A 58 -14.68 14.45 -5.14
CA ASN A 58 -13.35 14.33 -4.53
C ASN A 58 -13.47 14.40 -2.99
N ASP A 59 -13.94 13.31 -2.39
CA ASP A 59 -14.14 13.16 -0.95
C ASP A 59 -13.50 11.87 -0.41
N ASN A 60 -13.57 11.67 0.91
CA ASN A 60 -12.97 10.50 1.56
C ASN A 60 -13.62 9.19 1.10
N ALA A 61 -14.94 9.18 0.85
CA ALA A 61 -15.66 7.98 0.45
C ALA A 61 -15.21 7.50 -0.93
N CYS A 62 -15.10 8.41 -1.90
CA CYS A 62 -14.60 8.09 -3.23
C CYS A 62 -13.09 7.84 -3.25
N SER A 63 -12.28 8.53 -2.43
CA SER A 63 -10.86 8.19 -2.28
C SER A 63 -10.66 6.77 -1.75
N TRP A 64 -11.41 6.37 -0.71
CA TRP A 64 -11.35 5.01 -0.17
C TRP A 64 -11.75 3.98 -1.24
N LEU A 65 -12.86 4.21 -1.93
CA LEU A 65 -13.32 3.30 -2.98
C LEU A 65 -12.36 3.27 -4.19
N TYR A 66 -11.66 4.36 -4.48
CA TYR A 66 -10.60 4.37 -5.48
C TYR A 66 -9.48 3.38 -5.11
N GLY A 67 -9.02 3.39 -3.85
CA GLY A 67 -8.01 2.43 -3.37
C GLY A 67 -8.48 0.98 -3.43
N TRP A 68 -9.73 0.73 -3.04
CA TRP A 68 -10.38 -0.57 -3.16
C TRP A 68 -10.42 -1.07 -4.62
N ASN A 69 -10.92 -0.23 -5.54
CA ASN A 69 -11.01 -0.55 -6.97
C ASN A 69 -9.65 -0.75 -7.61
N ARG A 70 -8.65 0.05 -7.22
CA ARG A 70 -7.28 -0.17 -7.69
C ARG A 70 -6.73 -1.50 -7.23
N SER A 71 -7.10 -1.96 -6.04
CA SER A 71 -6.66 -3.26 -5.53
C SER A 71 -7.30 -4.42 -6.30
N ILE A 72 -8.58 -4.33 -6.68
CA ILE A 72 -9.25 -5.31 -7.56
C ILE A 72 -8.47 -5.52 -8.86
N TYR A 73 -8.19 -4.43 -9.59
CA TYR A 73 -7.48 -4.58 -10.86
C TYR A 73 -6.05 -5.07 -10.65
N THR A 74 -5.36 -4.62 -9.61
CA THR A 74 -3.99 -5.08 -9.34
C THR A 74 -3.97 -6.57 -9.03
N GLU A 75 -4.92 -7.06 -8.23
CA GLU A 75 -5.11 -8.48 -7.94
C GLU A 75 -5.34 -9.28 -9.24
N GLY A 76 -6.15 -8.76 -10.16
CA GLY A 76 -6.37 -9.39 -11.48
C GLY A 76 -5.08 -9.57 -12.28
N ILE A 77 -4.23 -8.55 -12.36
CA ILE A 77 -2.94 -8.67 -13.05
C ILE A 77 -2.02 -9.64 -12.31
N PHE A 78 -1.95 -9.55 -10.99
CA PHE A 78 -1.17 -10.46 -10.16
C PHE A 78 -1.55 -11.92 -10.41
N LYS A 79 -2.85 -12.25 -10.35
CA LYS A 79 -3.37 -13.61 -10.58
C LYS A 79 -2.95 -14.14 -11.95
N SER A 80 -3.10 -13.32 -12.99
CA SER A 80 -2.65 -13.66 -14.34
C SER A 80 -1.15 -13.95 -14.40
N ALA A 81 -0.33 -13.08 -13.81
CA ALA A 81 1.12 -13.24 -13.79
C ALA A 81 1.56 -14.47 -12.97
N ALA A 82 0.99 -14.68 -11.78
CA ALA A 82 1.28 -15.83 -10.93
C ALA A 82 0.97 -17.15 -11.64
N ASN A 83 -0.23 -17.25 -12.24
CA ASN A 83 -0.63 -18.42 -13.03
C ASN A 83 0.33 -18.68 -14.20
N SER A 84 0.73 -17.63 -14.94
CA SER A 84 1.67 -17.76 -16.07
C SER A 84 3.05 -18.30 -15.67
N LYS A 85 3.40 -18.21 -14.39
CA LYS A 85 4.68 -18.65 -13.80
C LYS A 85 4.53 -19.91 -12.94
N GLY A 86 3.35 -20.52 -12.88
CA GLY A 86 3.08 -21.70 -12.04
C GLY A 86 3.21 -21.40 -10.54
N LEU A 87 3.01 -20.15 -10.12
CA LEU A 87 2.98 -19.74 -8.72
C LEU A 87 1.55 -19.81 -8.18
N ASN A 88 1.40 -19.86 -6.85
CA ASN A 88 0.09 -19.75 -6.22
C ASN A 88 -0.55 -18.40 -6.60
N SER A 89 -1.78 -18.40 -7.10
CA SER A 89 -2.50 -17.17 -7.47
C SER A 89 -3.52 -16.74 -6.42
N ASP A 90 -3.61 -17.46 -5.30
CA ASP A 90 -4.38 -17.04 -4.15
C ASP A 90 -3.75 -15.81 -3.50
N THR A 91 -4.52 -14.71 -3.47
CA THR A 91 -4.14 -13.42 -2.88
C THR A 91 -3.73 -13.57 -1.41
N SER A 92 -4.39 -14.45 -0.66
CA SER A 92 -4.12 -14.68 0.76
C SER A 92 -2.77 -15.34 1.03
N ALA A 93 -2.15 -15.96 0.02
CA ALA A 93 -0.88 -16.66 0.17
C ALA A 93 0.35 -15.72 0.22
N TYR A 94 0.14 -14.41 0.13
CA TYR A 94 1.21 -13.40 0.02
C TYR A 94 1.00 -12.25 0.99
N VAL A 95 2.12 -11.64 1.39
CA VAL A 95 2.12 -10.31 2.00
C VAL A 95 2.05 -9.26 0.89
N TRP A 96 1.13 -8.31 1.04
CA TRP A 96 0.92 -7.19 0.14
C TRP A 96 1.42 -5.89 0.75
N TRP A 97 2.56 -5.41 0.24
CA TRP A 97 3.15 -4.14 0.62
C TRP A 97 2.46 -3.00 -0.12
N LEU A 98 1.77 -2.15 0.62
CA LEU A 98 1.24 -0.89 0.12
C LEU A 98 2.40 0.07 -0.05
N ASP A 99 2.78 0.29 -1.31
CA ASP A 99 3.87 1.18 -1.69
C ASP A 99 3.37 2.63 -1.75
N VAL A 100 3.77 3.39 -0.73
CA VAL A 100 3.35 4.78 -0.47
C VAL A 100 4.55 5.70 -0.67
N GLU A 101 4.73 6.16 -1.90
CA GLU A 101 5.83 7.02 -2.32
C GLU A 101 5.35 8.31 -3.00
N THR A 102 6.08 9.41 -2.82
CA THR A 102 5.73 10.75 -3.33
C THR A 102 5.82 10.86 -4.85
N MET A 103 6.41 9.86 -5.53
CA MET A 103 6.44 9.78 -6.99
C MET A 103 5.12 9.29 -7.61
N ASN A 104 4.20 8.75 -6.80
CA ASN A 104 2.86 8.41 -7.25
C ASN A 104 1.94 9.65 -7.24
N THR A 105 0.79 9.56 -7.91
CA THR A 105 -0.18 10.66 -7.93
C THR A 105 -0.89 10.76 -6.58
N TRP A 106 -0.63 11.82 -5.83
CA TRP A 106 -1.27 12.11 -4.55
C TRP A 106 -1.91 13.49 -4.56
N GLN A 107 -2.95 13.66 -3.74
CA GLN A 107 -3.50 14.97 -3.46
C GLN A 107 -2.57 15.73 -2.50
N SER A 108 -2.49 17.05 -2.62
CA SER A 108 -1.56 17.89 -1.87
C SER A 108 -2.17 19.25 -1.47
N GLY A 109 -1.37 20.16 -0.91
CA GLY A 109 -1.77 21.56 -0.68
C GLY A 109 -2.78 21.83 0.44
N SER A 110 -3.39 20.83 1.08
CA SER A 110 -4.30 21.02 2.20
C SER A 110 -4.35 19.81 3.13
N ASN A 111 -4.76 20.00 4.40
CA ASN A 111 -4.96 18.87 5.30
C ASN A 111 -6.06 17.91 4.79
N GLN A 112 -7.11 18.45 4.16
CA GLN A 112 -8.18 17.65 3.57
C GLN A 112 -7.66 16.74 2.45
N ALA A 113 -6.69 17.19 1.67
CA ALA A 113 -6.02 16.34 0.69
C ALA A 113 -5.27 15.16 1.35
N LEU A 114 -4.56 15.41 2.44
CA LEU A 114 -3.85 14.36 3.20
C LEU A 114 -4.81 13.35 3.86
N VAL A 115 -5.96 13.83 4.34
CA VAL A 115 -7.04 12.97 4.85
C VAL A 115 -7.59 12.08 3.73
N ARG A 116 -7.82 12.63 2.53
CA ARG A 116 -8.27 11.84 1.37
C ARG A 116 -7.23 10.81 0.92
N ASN A 117 -5.94 11.15 0.94
CA ASN A 117 -4.86 10.19 0.66
C ASN A 117 -4.86 9.05 1.67
N THR A 118 -5.05 9.36 2.96
CA THR A 118 -5.18 8.36 4.02
C THR A 118 -6.36 7.43 3.74
N ALA A 119 -7.53 7.98 3.42
CA ALA A 119 -8.71 7.19 3.06
C ALA A 119 -8.45 6.25 1.87
N ALA A 120 -7.74 6.72 0.84
CA ALA A 120 -7.35 5.87 -0.29
C ALA A 120 -6.47 4.69 0.15
N ILE A 121 -5.42 4.94 0.94
CA ILE A 121 -4.52 3.88 1.45
C ILE A 121 -5.28 2.86 2.31
N GLU A 122 -6.20 3.33 3.16
CA GLU A 122 -7.09 2.44 3.94
C GLU A 122 -7.97 1.57 3.03
N GLY A 123 -8.46 2.11 1.92
CA GLY A 123 -9.21 1.37 0.91
C GLY A 123 -8.37 0.30 0.20
N PHE A 124 -7.09 0.58 -0.07
CA PHE A 124 -6.16 -0.45 -0.54
C PHE A 124 -6.01 -1.57 0.50
N GLY A 125 -5.75 -1.22 1.77
CA GLY A 125 -5.60 -2.19 2.86
C GLY A 125 -6.85 -3.06 3.03
N ALA A 126 -8.02 -2.42 3.08
CA ALA A 126 -9.29 -3.09 3.33
C ALA A 126 -9.63 -4.12 2.25
N TYR A 127 -9.27 -3.87 0.99
CA TYR A 127 -9.46 -4.86 -0.06
C TYR A 127 -8.66 -6.14 0.20
N TYR A 128 -7.36 -6.03 0.48
CA TYR A 128 -6.52 -7.20 0.70
C TYR A 128 -6.87 -7.93 2.00
N GLU A 129 -7.23 -7.19 3.06
CA GLU A 129 -7.79 -7.77 4.29
C GLU A 129 -9.08 -8.55 4.00
N SER A 130 -9.96 -8.05 3.13
CA SER A 130 -11.18 -8.77 2.73
C SER A 130 -10.89 -10.07 1.97
N LYS A 131 -9.67 -10.23 1.45
CA LYS A 131 -9.19 -11.48 0.83
C LYS A 131 -8.44 -12.39 1.81
N GLY A 132 -8.32 -12.00 3.07
CA GLY A 132 -7.54 -12.71 4.09
C GLY A 132 -6.03 -12.65 3.86
N ALA A 133 -5.55 -11.64 3.13
CA ALA A 133 -4.12 -11.46 2.88
C ALA A 133 -3.47 -10.61 3.97
N ASP A 134 -2.22 -10.94 4.28
CA ASP A 134 -1.39 -10.08 5.12
C ASP A 134 -1.02 -8.80 4.36
N ILE A 135 -1.05 -7.66 5.06
CA ILE A 135 -0.69 -6.36 4.50
C ILE A 135 0.47 -5.73 5.27
N GLY A 136 1.24 -4.90 4.58
CA GLY A 136 2.32 -4.11 5.16
C GLY A 136 2.48 -2.77 4.48
N LEU A 137 3.22 -1.86 5.11
CA LEU A 137 3.44 -0.50 4.60
C LEU A 137 4.87 -0.33 4.12
N TYR A 138 5.05 0.13 2.88
CA TYR A 138 6.33 0.56 2.35
C TYR A 138 6.35 2.09 2.20
N SER A 139 7.25 2.75 2.93
CA SER A 139 7.51 4.19 2.78
C SER A 139 8.73 4.62 3.61
N THR A 140 9.22 5.84 3.35
CA THR A 140 10.02 6.56 4.35
C THR A 140 9.11 7.34 5.30
N ALA A 141 9.58 7.69 6.50
CA ALA A 141 8.81 8.57 7.40
C ALA A 141 8.53 9.95 6.80
N VAL A 142 9.44 10.45 5.95
CA VAL A 142 9.29 11.74 5.28
C VAL A 142 8.15 11.68 4.26
N GLN A 143 8.22 10.74 3.32
CA GLN A 143 7.20 10.55 2.28
C GLN A 143 5.83 10.23 2.90
N TRP A 144 5.79 9.35 3.91
CA TRP A 144 4.56 9.05 4.63
C TRP A 144 3.92 10.29 5.25
N LYS A 145 4.71 11.11 5.95
CA LYS A 145 4.21 12.34 6.57
C LYS A 145 3.77 13.36 5.52
N GLU A 146 4.46 13.44 4.39
CA GLU A 146 4.07 14.31 3.27
C GLU A 146 2.72 13.89 2.66
N ILE A 147 2.47 12.59 2.53
CA ILE A 147 1.27 12.05 1.88
C ILE A 147 0.07 12.00 2.83
N THR A 148 0.28 11.64 4.10
CA THR A 148 -0.80 11.35 5.06
C THR A 148 -0.93 12.40 6.17
N GLY A 149 0.11 13.21 6.40
CA GLY A 149 0.18 14.11 7.54
C GLY A 149 0.17 13.35 8.87
N ASN A 150 -0.71 13.77 9.79
CA ASN A 150 -0.97 13.10 11.06
C ASN A 150 -2.40 12.53 11.10
N ASN A 151 -2.96 12.16 9.95
CA ASN A 151 -4.39 11.84 9.81
C ASN A 151 -4.73 10.34 9.97
N ILE A 152 -3.79 9.52 10.47
CA ILE A 152 -4.05 8.12 10.79
C ILE A 152 -4.91 8.06 12.06
N SER A 153 -6.18 7.69 11.89
CA SER A 153 -7.12 7.45 13.00
C SER A 153 -6.65 6.28 13.88
N SER A 154 -6.99 6.28 15.17
CA SER A 154 -6.80 5.12 16.05
C SER A 154 -7.56 3.87 15.61
N SER A 155 -8.62 4.03 14.81
CA SER A 155 -9.41 2.94 14.23
C SER A 155 -8.96 2.55 12.82
N SER A 156 -7.91 3.16 12.28
CA SER A 156 -7.40 2.86 10.95
C SER A 156 -6.88 1.42 10.88
N ASN A 157 -7.19 0.71 9.79
CA ASN A 157 -6.62 -0.61 9.50
C ASN A 157 -5.12 -0.56 9.16
N LEU A 158 -4.55 0.64 9.04
CA LEU A 158 -3.12 0.85 8.83
C LEU A 158 -2.29 0.77 10.12
N ASN A 159 -2.94 0.77 11.29
CA ASN A 159 -2.28 0.61 12.58
C ASN A 159 -1.81 -0.83 12.80
N GLY A 160 -0.72 -1.01 13.54
CA GLY A 160 -0.20 -2.35 13.85
C GLY A 160 0.53 -3.05 12.71
N LEU A 161 0.52 -2.48 11.50
CA LEU A 161 1.06 -3.15 10.32
C LEU A 161 2.59 -3.24 10.32
N PRO A 162 3.17 -4.32 9.77
CA PRO A 162 4.59 -4.41 9.52
C PRO A 162 5.02 -3.34 8.51
N ASN A 163 6.26 -2.87 8.63
CA ASN A 163 6.83 -1.83 7.77
C ASN A 163 8.03 -2.37 7.00
N TRP A 164 8.07 -2.02 5.73
CA TRP A 164 9.21 -2.17 4.83
C TRP A 164 9.83 -0.80 4.57
N ARG A 165 11.05 -0.57 5.06
CA ARG A 165 11.68 0.75 5.10
C ARG A 165 12.86 0.86 4.14
N PRO A 166 12.82 1.72 3.10
CA PRO A 166 14.02 2.04 2.34
C PRO A 166 15.06 2.74 3.24
N SER A 167 16.33 2.41 3.03
CA SER A 167 17.45 2.74 3.92
C SER A 167 18.72 3.25 3.21
N GLY A 168 18.63 3.50 1.90
CA GLY A 168 19.75 4.05 1.11
C GLY A 168 20.66 2.96 0.54
N ALA A 169 21.98 3.15 0.56
CA ALA A 169 22.90 2.40 -0.30
C ALA A 169 23.75 1.31 0.39
N SER A 170 23.50 0.99 1.67
CA SER A 170 24.35 0.02 2.40
C SER A 170 23.57 -0.93 3.30
N LEU A 171 24.10 -2.14 3.48
CA LEU A 171 23.58 -3.12 4.44
C LEU A 171 23.69 -2.61 5.89
N ALA A 172 24.68 -1.78 6.19
CA ALA A 172 24.82 -1.17 7.51
C ALA A 172 23.63 -0.23 7.81
N ASN A 173 23.24 0.60 6.85
CA ASN A 173 22.05 1.45 6.99
C ASN A 173 20.77 0.60 7.11
N ALA A 174 20.66 -0.47 6.32
CA ALA A 174 19.52 -1.38 6.40
C ALA A 174 19.36 -1.98 7.81
N LYS A 175 20.46 -2.45 8.42
CA LYS A 175 20.45 -2.95 9.80
C LYS A 175 20.06 -1.88 10.82
N THR A 176 20.63 -0.68 10.72
CA THR A 176 20.26 0.43 11.62
C THR A 176 18.79 0.79 11.48
N ASN A 177 18.26 0.78 10.25
CA ASN A 177 16.86 1.09 9.99
C ASN A 177 15.87 0.04 10.49
N CYS A 178 16.31 -1.13 10.96
CA CYS A 178 15.43 -2.08 11.65
C CYS A 178 14.92 -1.56 13.01
N SER A 179 15.55 -0.52 13.56
CA SER A 179 15.19 0.04 14.89
C SER A 179 14.52 1.42 14.82
N VAL A 180 14.15 1.91 13.63
CA VAL A 180 13.43 3.19 13.51
C VAL A 180 11.98 3.05 13.95
N ALA A 181 11.34 4.17 14.29
CA ALA A 181 9.91 4.20 14.57
C ALA A 181 9.09 3.75 13.35
N SER A 182 8.00 3.02 13.62
CA SER A 182 7.02 2.64 12.62
C SER A 182 6.27 3.85 12.06
N LEU A 183 5.65 3.66 10.89
CA LEU A 183 4.83 4.64 10.19
C LEU A 183 3.52 4.94 10.92
N THR A 184 2.98 3.94 11.61
CA THR A 184 1.71 4.01 12.33
C THR A 184 1.84 3.46 13.76
N PRO A 185 0.97 3.90 14.69
CA PRO A 185 0.88 3.34 16.04
C PRO A 185 0.80 1.80 16.04
N GLY A 186 1.57 1.17 16.94
CA GLY A 186 1.59 -0.29 17.10
C GLY A 186 2.31 -1.06 15.98
N GLY A 187 2.73 -0.40 14.91
CA GLY A 187 3.49 -1.03 13.83
C GLY A 187 4.92 -1.40 14.24
N PHE A 188 5.61 -2.13 13.37
CA PHE A 188 6.99 -2.57 13.60
C PHE A 188 7.76 -2.72 12.28
N ILE A 189 9.08 -2.62 12.31
CA ILE A 189 9.91 -2.79 11.10
C ILE A 189 10.18 -4.28 10.90
N SER A 190 9.66 -4.85 9.82
CA SER A 190 9.95 -6.26 9.47
C SER A 190 11.00 -6.36 8.38
N LEU A 191 11.11 -5.34 7.53
CA LEU A 191 11.99 -5.35 6.38
C LEU A 191 12.62 -3.98 6.15
N THR A 192 13.86 -3.96 5.68
CA THR A 192 14.52 -2.76 5.16
C THR A 192 15.04 -3.01 3.75
N GLN A 193 15.04 -1.98 2.91
CA GLN A 193 15.57 -2.04 1.54
C GLN A 193 16.81 -1.17 1.43
N TYR A 194 17.82 -1.65 0.72
CA TYR A 194 19.00 -0.87 0.36
C TYR A 194 19.44 -1.19 -1.07
N VAL A 195 20.09 -0.24 -1.72
CA VAL A 195 20.50 -0.35 -3.13
C VAL A 195 21.97 -0.75 -3.23
N VAL A 196 22.26 -1.80 -4.00
CA VAL A 196 23.62 -2.21 -4.35
C VAL A 196 23.71 -2.35 -5.86
N LYS A 197 24.60 -1.59 -6.51
CA LYS A 197 24.78 -1.61 -7.98
C LYS A 197 23.45 -1.47 -8.75
N ASN A 198 22.61 -0.51 -8.32
CA ASN A 198 21.28 -0.24 -8.88
C ASN A 198 20.27 -1.40 -8.74
N LEU A 199 20.52 -2.34 -7.83
CA LEU A 199 19.58 -3.39 -7.48
C LEU A 199 19.07 -3.20 -6.06
N ASP A 200 17.76 -3.30 -5.90
CA ASP A 200 17.12 -3.30 -4.59
C ASP A 200 17.41 -4.63 -3.89
N VAL A 201 18.00 -4.52 -2.71
CA VAL A 201 18.31 -5.63 -1.82
C VAL A 201 17.58 -5.44 -0.51
N ASN A 202 17.01 -6.52 0.00
CA ASN A 202 16.19 -6.48 1.20
C ASN A 202 16.87 -7.19 2.37
N HIS A 203 16.66 -6.67 3.57
CA HIS A 203 17.16 -7.21 4.82
C HIS A 203 16.01 -7.42 5.81
N SER A 204 15.89 -8.65 6.33
CA SER A 204 14.92 -9.00 7.38
C SER A 204 15.34 -8.39 8.71
N CYS A 205 14.39 -7.77 9.40
CA CYS A 205 14.54 -7.24 10.75
C CYS A 205 13.96 -8.18 11.83
N ILE A 206 13.45 -9.34 11.42
CA ILE A 206 12.86 -10.40 12.26
C ILE A 206 13.48 -11.78 12.01
#